data_AF-A0AAD6X2G8-F1
#
_entry.id   AF-A0AAD6X2G8-F1
#
_cell.length_a   1.000
_cell.length_b   1.000
_cell.length_c   1.000
_cell.angle_alpha   90.00
_cell.angle_beta   90.00
_cell.angle_gamma   90.00
#
_symmetry.space_group_name_H-M   'P 1'
#
loop_
_entity.id
_entity.type
_entity.pdbx_description
1 polymer ?
#
loop_
_entity_poly.entity_id
_entity_poly.type
_entity_poly.pdbx_seq_one_letter_code
_entity_poly.pdbx_strand_id
1 'polypeptide(L)'
;MQCMSTLKSLSAALRVSKTWYEAFQTHPKSILRAVGENVVGPALPDAVRVLRYSIDSTTTGGKEEIDKLTRKEYHRLSANAAVVRRLEVAFSLKYRDPLSRASQLTWTESWRFARAVYRIMLYCEVFHMPDDEDQVRELQETRHDEIVAQRVAMSNKYSTTELFELNSVLVFLRTITMECGGDYLEDEDDFQEPTDILISTGPAVVLHAWEHENGDRMIDTLGYTVWISGPYTLLLDFFAGPLQQIWNDRDVSPPPSDGKKLLDEAPHQSPPCHQCGLTSPNNLRCQQDWADLHLNIRDLFPGNLSRNIIEMELFEETKSWLNKHKLISEIYALKTEEFEDWMTSDALFLTAHLHLWLLHLKSKDGDVPEDCSYGYWCDIQTEVTLHALTKNHLCAAKLS
;
A
#
# COMPACT_ATOMS: atom_id res chain seq x y z
N MET A 1 -1.63 37.37 9.70
CA MET A 1 -1.75 37.18 8.24
C MET A 1 -2.05 35.71 8.04
N GLN A 2 -3.28 35.33 7.64
CA GLN A 2 -3.56 33.92 7.33
C GLN A 2 -2.72 33.53 6.11
N CYS A 3 -1.77 32.61 6.31
CA CYS A 3 -0.86 32.19 5.27
C CYS A 3 -1.64 31.42 4.19
N MET A 4 -1.47 31.76 2.92
CA MET A 4 -2.14 31.04 1.83
C MET A 4 -1.61 29.60 1.80
N SER A 5 -2.49 28.63 2.03
CA SER A 5 -2.11 27.23 2.22
C SER A 5 -1.78 26.49 0.91
N THR A 6 -2.19 27.01 -0.25
CA THR A 6 -2.00 26.35 -1.55
C THR A 6 -1.77 27.35 -2.70
N LEU A 7 -1.22 26.88 -3.83
CA LEU A 7 -1.13 27.69 -5.07
C LEU A 7 -2.49 27.99 -5.69
N LYS A 8 -3.50 27.14 -5.49
CA LYS A 8 -4.87 27.48 -5.91
C LYS A 8 -5.35 28.72 -5.16
N SER A 9 -5.13 28.75 -3.85
CA SER A 9 -5.44 29.92 -3.01
C SER A 9 -4.59 31.14 -3.40
N LEU A 10 -3.30 30.96 -3.67
CA LEU A 10 -2.43 32.04 -4.17
C LEU A 10 -2.92 32.58 -5.51
N SER A 11 -3.14 31.71 -6.50
CA SER A 11 -3.60 32.12 -7.83
C SER A 11 -4.95 32.85 -7.76
N ALA A 12 -5.88 32.38 -6.92
CA ALA A 12 -7.14 33.08 -6.67
C ALA A 12 -6.88 34.47 -6.07
N ALA A 13 -6.07 34.56 -5.00
CA ALA A 13 -5.73 35.83 -4.35
C ALA A 13 -5.08 36.84 -5.31
N LEU A 14 -4.14 36.39 -6.15
CA LEU A 14 -3.47 37.21 -7.17
C LEU A 14 -4.44 37.74 -8.23
N ARG A 15 -5.51 37.00 -8.54
CA ARG A 15 -6.52 37.42 -9.52
C ARG A 15 -7.54 38.39 -8.94
N VAL A 16 -7.89 38.26 -7.65
CA VAL A 16 -8.93 39.08 -7.02
C VAL A 16 -8.38 40.36 -6.39
N SER A 17 -7.07 40.47 -6.14
CA SER A 17 -6.49 41.61 -5.45
C SER A 17 -5.20 42.10 -6.11
N LYS A 18 -5.24 43.36 -6.57
CA LYS A 18 -4.09 44.07 -7.13
C LYS A 18 -2.94 44.19 -6.13
N THR A 19 -3.24 44.44 -4.86
CA THR A 19 -2.22 44.54 -3.79
C THR A 19 -1.46 43.22 -3.60
N TRP A 20 -2.17 42.08 -3.60
CA TRP A 20 -1.53 40.77 -3.52
C TRP A 20 -0.70 40.48 -4.78
N TYR A 21 -1.20 40.86 -5.96
CA TYR A 21 -0.46 40.73 -7.20
C TYR A 21 0.85 41.55 -7.20
N GLU A 22 0.80 42.80 -6.76
CA GLU A 22 1.99 43.67 -6.66
C GLU A 22 3.00 43.13 -5.65
N ALA A 23 2.54 42.65 -4.48
CA ALA A 23 3.41 41.99 -3.50
C ALA A 23 4.08 40.75 -4.09
N PHE A 24 3.35 39.96 -4.89
CA PHE A 24 3.90 38.80 -5.57
C PHE A 24 4.86 39.15 -6.70
N GLN A 25 4.62 40.20 -7.47
CA GLN A 25 5.58 40.70 -8.46
C GLN A 25 6.88 41.15 -7.79
N THR A 26 6.79 41.72 -6.59
CA THR A 26 7.93 42.20 -5.82
C THR A 26 8.71 41.05 -5.16
N HIS A 27 8.02 40.02 -4.67
CA HIS A 27 8.62 38.93 -3.89
C HIS A 27 8.17 37.52 -4.32
N PRO A 28 8.25 37.16 -5.62
CA PRO A 28 7.67 35.90 -6.11
C PRO A 28 8.34 34.68 -5.46
N LYS A 29 9.67 34.76 -5.25
CA LYS A 29 10.47 33.67 -4.67
C LYS A 29 10.09 33.37 -3.24
N SER A 30 10.05 34.40 -2.38
CA SER A 30 9.72 34.25 -0.97
C SER A 30 8.28 33.75 -0.78
N ILE A 31 7.34 34.26 -1.58
CA ILE A 31 5.94 33.80 -1.51
C ILE A 31 5.83 32.36 -1.99
N LEU A 32 6.43 31.99 -3.13
CA LEU A 32 6.36 30.60 -3.63
C LEU A 32 7.04 29.62 -2.67
N ARG A 33 8.16 30.00 -2.06
CA ARG A 33 8.82 29.20 -1.03
C ARG A 33 7.92 29.02 0.19
N ALA A 34 7.35 30.10 0.72
CA ALA A 34 6.44 30.03 1.88
C ALA A 34 5.20 29.16 1.58
N VAL A 35 4.63 29.26 0.37
CA VAL A 35 3.51 28.41 -0.02
C VAL A 35 3.97 26.95 -0.21
N GLY A 36 5.18 26.72 -0.73
CA GLY A 36 5.81 25.40 -0.79
C GLY A 36 5.95 24.79 0.60
N GLU A 37 6.53 25.53 1.54
CA GLU A 37 6.65 25.15 2.96
C GLU A 37 5.27 24.88 3.59
N ASN A 38 4.22 25.61 3.22
CA ASN A 38 2.86 25.30 3.69
C ASN A 38 2.30 23.98 3.10
N VAL A 39 2.72 23.58 1.88
CA VAL A 39 2.20 22.39 1.20
C VAL A 39 2.91 21.10 1.62
N VAL A 40 4.23 21.15 1.79
CA VAL A 40 5.05 19.97 2.10
C VAL A 40 5.78 20.04 3.44
N GLY A 41 5.63 21.16 4.15
CA GLY A 41 6.26 21.35 5.44
C GLY A 41 7.79 21.43 5.36
N PRO A 42 8.48 21.05 6.45
CA PRO A 42 9.95 21.02 6.51
C PRO A 42 10.62 20.02 5.57
N ALA A 43 9.86 19.17 4.86
CA ALA A 43 10.38 18.25 3.85
C ALA A 43 10.58 18.91 2.46
N LEU A 44 10.36 20.23 2.33
CA LEU A 44 10.52 20.95 1.06
C LEU A 44 11.86 20.69 0.34
N PRO A 45 13.03 20.66 1.00
CA PRO A 45 14.29 20.41 0.31
C PRO A 45 14.31 19.05 -0.41
N ASP A 46 13.84 17.97 0.23
CA ASP A 46 13.76 16.65 -0.38
C ASP A 46 12.70 16.61 -1.50
N ALA A 47 11.55 17.26 -1.30
CA ALA A 47 10.52 17.36 -2.32
C ALA A 47 11.02 18.06 -3.60
N VAL A 48 11.76 19.16 -3.47
CA VAL A 48 12.32 19.89 -4.62
C VAL A 48 13.36 19.07 -5.37
N ARG A 49 14.15 18.23 -4.68
CA ARG A 49 15.12 17.32 -5.32
C ARG A 49 14.41 16.34 -6.26
N VAL A 50 13.28 15.77 -5.85
CA VAL A 50 12.47 14.88 -6.71
C VAL A 50 12.03 15.59 -7.99
N LEU A 51 11.54 16.83 -7.87
CA LEU A 51 11.01 17.59 -9.01
C LEU A 51 12.07 17.86 -10.07
N ARG A 52 13.25 18.27 -9.62
CA ARG A 52 14.32 18.74 -10.50
C ARG A 52 15.05 17.60 -11.19
N TYR A 53 15.24 16.48 -10.49
CA TYR A 53 15.82 15.28 -11.09
C TYR A 53 15.02 14.82 -12.32
N SER A 54 13.70 14.84 -12.22
CA SER A 54 12.82 14.34 -13.27
C SER A 54 12.53 15.36 -14.39
N ILE A 55 12.95 16.63 -14.24
CA ILE A 55 12.85 17.64 -15.31
C ILE A 55 14.16 17.74 -16.09
N ASP A 56 15.30 17.67 -15.40
CA ASP A 56 16.62 17.86 -15.98
C ASP A 56 17.53 16.65 -15.67
N SER A 57 17.34 15.54 -16.38
CA SER A 57 18.19 14.34 -16.24
C SER A 57 19.66 14.58 -16.60
N THR A 58 19.99 15.75 -17.16
CA THR A 58 21.34 16.13 -17.62
C THR A 58 22.10 17.06 -16.66
N THR A 59 21.45 17.64 -15.64
CA THR A 59 22.10 18.66 -14.80
C THR A 59 22.54 18.08 -13.46
N THR A 60 23.83 17.77 -13.37
CA THR A 60 24.47 17.22 -12.16
C THR A 60 24.51 18.23 -11.01
N GLY A 61 23.54 18.13 -10.09
CA GLY A 61 23.80 18.22 -8.65
C GLY A 61 24.41 19.51 -8.08
N GLY A 62 24.13 20.67 -8.68
CA GLY A 62 24.38 21.94 -8.00
C GLY A 62 23.58 22.02 -6.69
N LYS A 63 24.12 22.69 -5.67
CA LYS A 63 23.31 23.18 -4.52
C LYS A 63 22.34 24.21 -5.06
N GLU A 64 21.30 23.76 -5.75
CA GLU A 64 20.41 24.65 -6.46
C GLU A 64 19.47 25.33 -5.47
N GLU A 65 19.44 26.66 -5.53
CA GLU A 65 18.58 27.49 -4.71
C GLU A 65 17.13 27.01 -4.80
N ILE A 66 16.55 26.64 -3.65
CA ILE A 66 15.10 26.39 -3.47
C ILE A 66 14.28 27.62 -3.94
N ASP A 67 14.92 28.78 -4.04
CA ASP A 67 14.31 30.07 -4.31
C ASP A 67 13.80 30.26 -5.75
N LYS A 68 13.89 29.26 -6.63
CA LYS A 68 13.39 29.32 -8.02
C LYS A 68 12.53 28.11 -8.36
N LEU A 69 11.31 28.05 -7.81
CA LEU A 69 10.29 27.10 -8.27
C LEU A 69 9.51 27.69 -9.45
N THR A 70 9.57 27.02 -10.59
CA THR A 70 8.71 27.28 -11.74
C THR A 70 7.27 26.86 -11.46
N ARG A 71 6.34 27.36 -12.27
CA ARG A 71 4.92 26.95 -12.18
C ARG A 71 4.73 25.45 -12.43
N LYS A 72 5.50 24.85 -13.34
CA LYS A 72 5.47 23.41 -13.64
C LYS A 72 5.92 22.60 -12.42
N GLU A 73 7.05 22.97 -11.81
CA GLU A 73 7.54 22.34 -10.58
C GLU A 73 6.51 22.43 -9.46
N TYR A 74 5.86 23.58 -9.28
CA TYR A 74 4.85 23.73 -8.23
C TYR A 74 3.64 22.80 -8.44
N HIS A 75 3.14 22.68 -9.68
CA HIS A 75 2.03 21.77 -9.97
C HIS A 75 2.38 20.33 -9.61
N ARG A 76 3.59 19.88 -9.94
CA ARG A 76 4.07 18.54 -9.58
C ARG A 76 4.36 18.42 -8.07
N LEU A 77 4.88 19.46 -7.42
CA LEU A 77 5.04 19.51 -5.95
C LEU A 77 3.71 19.26 -5.25
N SER A 78 2.64 19.91 -5.74
CA SER A 78 1.29 19.75 -5.19
C SER A 78 0.75 18.34 -5.38
N ALA A 79 1.03 17.71 -6.53
CA ALA A 79 0.63 16.34 -6.81
C ALA A 79 1.37 15.35 -5.91
N ASN A 80 2.71 15.45 -5.80
CA ASN A 80 3.50 14.60 -4.92
C ASN A 80 3.08 14.78 -3.45
N ALA A 81 2.84 16.02 -3.01
CA ALA A 81 2.36 16.31 -1.66
C ALA A 81 1.00 15.66 -1.36
N ALA A 82 0.12 15.55 -2.36
CA ALA A 82 -1.14 14.84 -2.21
C ALA A 82 -0.93 13.34 -2.02
N VAL A 83 0.00 12.73 -2.77
CA VAL A 83 0.40 11.33 -2.57
C VAL A 83 0.98 11.12 -1.18
N VAL A 84 1.93 11.96 -0.74
CA VAL A 84 2.54 11.85 0.60
C VAL A 84 1.49 11.94 1.70
N ARG A 85 0.56 12.90 1.64
CA ARG A 85 -0.50 13.04 2.66
C ARG A 85 -1.41 11.83 2.73
N ARG A 86 -1.75 11.22 1.59
CA ARG A 86 -2.62 10.03 1.55
C ARG A 86 -1.90 8.80 2.08
N LEU A 87 -0.64 8.61 1.71
CA LEU A 87 0.23 7.59 2.31
C LEU A 87 0.40 7.80 3.81
N GLU A 88 0.48 9.05 4.28
CA GLU A 88 0.59 9.35 5.72
C GLU A 88 -0.69 8.96 6.48
N VAL A 89 -1.86 9.25 5.92
CA VAL A 89 -3.15 8.80 6.50
C VAL A 89 -3.20 7.27 6.54
N ALA A 90 -2.83 6.60 5.46
CA ALA A 90 -2.78 5.14 5.41
C ALA A 90 -1.77 4.55 6.42
N PHE A 91 -0.58 5.16 6.55
CA PHE A 91 0.41 4.76 7.55
C PHE A 91 -0.12 4.94 8.97
N SER A 92 -0.76 6.07 9.25
CA SER A 92 -1.36 6.35 10.55
C SER A 92 -2.50 5.38 10.89
N LEU A 93 -3.36 5.07 9.93
CA LEU A 93 -4.41 4.07 10.10
C LEU A 93 -3.82 2.71 10.49
N LYS A 94 -2.72 2.33 9.86
CA LYS A 94 -2.10 1.01 10.05
C LYS A 94 -1.30 0.88 11.35
N TYR A 95 -0.57 1.93 11.73
CA TYR A 95 0.40 1.85 12.82
C TYR A 95 0.09 2.73 14.03
N ARG A 96 -0.88 3.64 13.96
CA ARG A 96 -1.17 4.61 15.03
C ARG A 96 -2.58 4.44 15.60
N ASP A 97 -3.59 4.64 14.76
CA ASP A 97 -5.00 4.61 15.14
C ASP A 97 -5.86 4.19 13.92
N PRO A 98 -6.34 2.94 13.88
CA PRO A 98 -7.14 2.43 12.78
C PRO A 98 -8.52 3.07 12.66
N LEU A 99 -8.99 3.79 13.69
CA LEU A 99 -10.31 4.44 13.69
C LEU A 99 -10.27 5.88 13.17
N SER A 100 -9.08 6.46 13.03
CA SER A 100 -8.94 7.86 12.63
C SER A 100 -8.87 8.02 11.11
N ARG A 101 -9.83 8.75 10.54
CA ARG A 101 -9.83 9.13 9.10
C ARG A 101 -8.77 10.16 8.70
N ALA A 102 -7.96 10.62 9.66
CA ALA A 102 -6.89 11.57 9.46
C ALA A 102 -5.59 11.05 10.07
N SER A 103 -4.45 11.58 9.61
CA SER A 103 -3.16 11.28 10.24
C SER A 103 -3.18 11.72 11.71
N GLN A 104 -2.82 10.79 12.59
CA GLN A 104 -2.57 11.00 14.02
C GLN A 104 -1.07 11.04 14.32
N LEU A 105 -0.24 11.14 13.29
CA LEU A 105 1.19 11.36 13.47
C LEU A 105 1.43 12.72 14.11
N THR A 106 2.38 12.77 15.05
CA THR A 106 2.86 14.06 15.55
C THR A 106 3.53 14.86 14.43
N TRP A 107 3.70 16.17 14.63
CA TRP A 107 4.37 17.01 13.64
C TRP A 107 5.77 16.48 13.26
N THR A 108 6.53 15.97 14.23
CA THR A 108 7.86 15.42 14.01
C THR A 108 7.81 14.11 13.22
N GLU A 109 6.87 13.23 13.54
CA GLU A 109 6.67 11.94 12.86
C GLU A 109 6.21 12.16 11.41
N SER A 110 5.24 13.06 11.19
CA SER A 110 4.77 13.46 9.85
C SER A 110 5.91 14.02 9.01
N TRP A 111 6.79 14.85 9.58
CA TRP A 111 7.98 15.35 8.88
C TRP A 111 8.94 14.21 8.48
N ARG A 112 9.28 13.30 9.40
CA ARG A 112 10.18 12.16 9.11
C ARG A 112 9.57 11.26 8.03
N PHE A 113 8.27 10.96 8.13
CA PHE A 113 7.52 10.19 7.15
C PHE A 113 7.57 10.85 5.77
N ALA A 114 7.17 12.12 5.67
CA ALA A 114 7.14 12.86 4.41
C ALA A 114 8.52 12.92 3.76
N ARG A 115 9.56 13.20 4.55
CA ARG A 115 10.96 13.22 4.11
C ARG A 115 11.40 11.87 3.55
N ALA A 116 11.10 10.78 4.25
CA ALA A 116 11.40 9.42 3.79
C ALA A 116 10.68 9.08 2.48
N VAL A 117 9.38 9.40 2.35
CA VAL A 117 8.62 9.18 1.11
C VAL A 117 9.23 9.95 -0.06
N TYR A 118 9.59 11.24 0.10
CA TYR A 118 10.25 11.99 -0.98
C TYR A 118 11.60 11.40 -1.38
N ARG A 119 12.36 10.84 -0.44
CA ARG A 119 13.64 10.18 -0.75
C ARG A 119 13.42 8.88 -1.52
N ILE A 120 12.38 8.12 -1.19
CA ILE A 120 11.96 6.93 -1.96
C ILE A 120 11.52 7.35 -3.36
N MET A 121 10.70 8.40 -3.50
CA MET A 121 10.33 8.94 -4.82
C MET A 121 11.57 9.33 -5.64
N LEU A 122 12.52 10.04 -5.03
CA LEU A 122 13.78 10.41 -5.71
C LEU A 122 14.57 9.17 -6.12
N TYR A 123 14.64 8.16 -5.25
CA TYR A 123 15.35 6.92 -5.54
C TYR A 123 14.74 6.18 -6.74
N CYS A 124 13.41 6.02 -6.77
CA CYS A 124 12.69 5.43 -7.90
C CYS A 124 12.93 6.21 -9.20
N GLU A 125 12.93 7.54 -9.16
CA GLU A 125 13.19 8.36 -10.35
C GLU A 125 14.64 8.22 -10.83
N VAL A 126 15.62 8.14 -9.90
CA VAL A 126 17.05 8.00 -10.24
C VAL A 126 17.37 6.65 -10.86
N PHE A 127 16.74 5.59 -10.37
CA PHE A 127 17.00 4.22 -10.80
C PHE A 127 15.82 3.64 -11.58
N HIS A 128 15.06 4.49 -12.25
CA HIS A 128 13.96 4.08 -13.12
C HIS A 128 14.48 3.18 -14.25
N MET A 129 13.81 2.05 -14.46
CA MET A 129 14.16 1.13 -15.53
C MET A 129 13.55 1.61 -16.85
N PRO A 130 14.28 1.53 -17.97
CA PRO A 130 13.73 1.83 -19.29
C PRO A 130 12.54 0.92 -19.63
N ASP A 131 11.57 1.46 -20.36
CA ASP A 131 10.44 0.68 -20.91
C ASP A 131 10.86 -0.30 -22.01
N ASP A 132 12.07 -0.14 -22.57
CA ASP A 132 12.62 -0.91 -23.68
C ASP A 132 13.41 -2.13 -23.18
N GLU A 133 12.99 -3.33 -23.60
CA GLU A 133 13.58 -4.62 -23.20
C GLU A 133 15.07 -4.71 -23.51
N ASP A 134 15.49 -4.29 -24.70
CA ASP A 134 16.88 -4.39 -25.13
C ASP A 134 17.79 -3.50 -24.24
N GLN A 135 17.32 -2.31 -23.86
CA GLN A 135 18.02 -1.45 -22.90
C GLN A 135 18.08 -2.04 -21.50
N VAL A 136 17.00 -2.66 -21.00
CA VAL A 136 17.01 -3.34 -19.71
C VAL A 136 18.05 -4.45 -19.69
N ARG A 137 18.07 -5.30 -20.73
CA ARG A 137 19.04 -6.39 -20.87
C ARG A 137 20.47 -5.84 -20.94
N GLU A 138 20.71 -4.78 -21.71
CA GLU A 138 22.03 -4.13 -21.77
C GLU A 138 22.47 -3.64 -20.38
N LEU A 139 21.59 -2.97 -19.62
CA LEU A 139 21.91 -2.50 -18.27
C LEU A 139 22.23 -3.65 -17.31
N GLN A 140 21.47 -4.75 -17.39
CA GLN A 140 21.69 -5.95 -16.57
C GLN A 140 23.01 -6.66 -16.93
N GLU A 141 23.33 -6.81 -18.21
CA GLU A 141 24.51 -7.56 -18.63
C GLU A 141 25.80 -6.75 -18.50
N THR A 142 25.74 -5.43 -18.70
CA THR A 142 26.96 -4.60 -18.84
C THR A 142 27.18 -3.63 -17.69
N ARG A 143 26.12 -3.22 -16.98
CA ARG A 143 26.18 -2.14 -15.98
C ARG A 143 25.60 -2.50 -14.62
N HIS A 144 25.30 -3.78 -14.38
CA HIS A 144 24.68 -4.22 -13.13
C HIS A 144 25.43 -3.75 -11.88
N ASP A 145 26.71 -4.10 -11.77
CA ASP A 145 27.53 -3.77 -10.60
C ASP A 145 27.72 -2.26 -10.44
N GLU A 146 27.79 -1.52 -11.55
CA GLU A 146 27.84 -0.06 -11.54
C GLU A 146 26.56 0.54 -10.94
N ILE A 147 25.39 0.05 -11.36
CA ILE A 147 24.08 0.51 -10.87
C ILE A 147 23.93 0.17 -9.39
N VAL A 148 24.28 -1.06 -8.97
CA VAL A 148 24.26 -1.47 -7.57
C VAL A 148 25.19 -0.58 -6.73
N ALA A 149 26.40 -0.30 -7.19
CA ALA A 149 27.32 0.60 -6.52
C ALA A 149 26.78 2.04 -6.42
N GLN A 150 26.11 2.53 -7.47
CA GLN A 150 25.47 3.86 -7.47
C GLN A 150 24.31 3.93 -6.47
N ARG A 151 23.51 2.87 -6.37
CA ARG A 151 22.43 2.74 -5.38
C ARG A 151 22.96 2.81 -3.95
N VAL A 152 24.00 2.04 -3.65
CA VAL A 152 24.71 2.09 -2.36
C VAL A 152 25.26 3.49 -2.11
N ALA A 153 25.96 4.08 -3.07
CA ALA A 153 26.54 5.41 -2.94
C ALA A 153 25.48 6.51 -2.73
N MET A 154 24.31 6.39 -3.35
CA MET A 154 23.19 7.31 -3.15
C MET A 154 22.59 7.17 -1.75
N SER A 155 22.31 5.94 -1.30
CA SER A 155 21.74 5.68 0.02
C SER A 155 22.72 6.01 1.15
N ASN A 156 24.02 5.80 0.94
CA ASN A 156 25.04 6.06 1.95
C ASN A 156 25.22 7.56 2.28
N LYS A 157 24.60 8.46 1.49
CA LYS A 157 24.55 9.91 1.79
C LYS A 157 23.68 10.24 3.01
N TYR A 158 22.81 9.34 3.43
CA TYR A 158 21.91 9.53 4.58
C TYR A 158 22.52 8.98 5.87
N SER A 159 22.23 9.62 7.00
CA SER A 159 22.61 9.12 8.33
C SER A 159 21.90 7.79 8.65
N THR A 160 22.42 7.03 9.62
CA THR A 160 21.81 5.74 10.00
C THR A 160 20.37 5.91 10.48
N THR A 161 20.08 6.96 11.26
CA THR A 161 18.72 7.30 11.70
C THR A 161 17.80 7.53 10.51
N GLU A 162 18.24 8.30 9.51
CA GLU A 162 17.44 8.54 8.30
C GLU A 162 17.20 7.29 7.46
N LEU A 163 18.15 6.34 7.44
CA LEU A 163 17.97 5.06 6.78
C LEU A 163 16.97 4.16 7.53
N PHE A 164 16.91 4.23 8.86
CA PHE A 164 15.88 3.52 9.64
C PHE A 164 14.48 4.09 9.41
N GLU A 165 14.36 5.41 9.32
CA GLU A 165 13.12 6.09 8.94
C GLU A 165 12.68 5.70 7.52
N LEU A 166 13.63 5.70 6.55
CA LEU A 166 13.37 5.26 5.18
C LEU A 166 12.93 3.80 5.12
N ASN A 167 13.62 2.89 5.83
CA ASN A 167 13.24 1.50 5.91
C ASN A 167 11.84 1.30 6.49
N SER A 168 11.44 2.13 7.46
CA SER A 168 10.08 2.05 8.03
C SER A 168 9.00 2.36 7.00
N VAL A 169 9.22 3.38 6.17
CA VAL A 169 8.31 3.66 5.05
C VAL A 169 8.34 2.55 4.01
N LEU A 170 9.51 1.96 3.70
CA LEU A 170 9.58 0.82 2.78
C LEU A 170 8.81 -0.39 3.29
N VAL A 171 8.96 -0.75 4.57
CA VAL A 171 8.19 -1.83 5.20
C VAL A 171 6.69 -1.55 5.08
N PHE A 172 6.25 -0.32 5.34
CA PHE A 172 4.87 0.09 5.13
C PHE A 172 4.43 -0.09 3.67
N LEU A 173 5.22 0.40 2.71
CA LEU A 173 4.94 0.29 1.29
C LEU A 173 4.85 -1.19 0.86
N ARG A 174 5.76 -2.06 1.32
CA ARG A 174 5.69 -3.51 1.07
C ARG A 174 4.39 -4.08 1.60
N THR A 175 4.02 -3.68 2.82
CA THR A 175 2.80 -4.19 3.45
C THR A 175 1.57 -3.81 2.63
N ILE A 176 1.44 -2.55 2.21
CA ILE A 176 0.28 -2.16 1.37
C ILE A 176 0.35 -2.74 -0.04
N THR A 177 1.54 -2.91 -0.62
CA THR A 177 1.73 -3.58 -1.92
C THR A 177 1.26 -5.03 -1.87
N MET A 178 1.62 -5.78 -0.84
CA MET A 178 1.16 -7.17 -0.65
C MET A 178 -0.36 -7.24 -0.52
N GLU A 179 -0.98 -6.25 0.13
CA GLU A 179 -2.43 -6.16 0.24
C GLU A 179 -3.14 -5.89 -1.10
N CYS A 180 -2.43 -5.36 -2.11
CA CYS A 180 -2.95 -5.14 -3.47
C CYS A 180 -2.68 -6.32 -4.42
N GLY A 181 -1.59 -7.05 -4.16
CA GLY A 181 -1.00 -8.00 -5.11
C GLY A 181 -1.89 -9.19 -5.41
N GLY A 182 -2.84 -9.53 -4.52
CA GLY A 182 -3.75 -10.66 -4.70
C GLY A 182 -3.03 -11.98 -4.99
N ASP A 183 -3.77 -12.93 -5.56
CA ASP A 183 -3.34 -14.28 -5.91
C ASP A 183 -2.11 -14.32 -6.86
N TYR A 184 -1.76 -13.21 -7.54
CA TYR A 184 -0.58 -13.12 -8.42
C TYR A 184 0.75 -13.40 -7.70
N LEU A 185 0.80 -13.21 -6.38
CA LEU A 185 1.99 -13.49 -5.58
C LEU A 185 1.95 -14.86 -4.89
N GLU A 186 0.83 -15.59 -4.97
CA GLU A 186 0.62 -16.84 -4.23
C GLU A 186 1.04 -18.09 -5.03
N ASP A 187 1.04 -18.03 -6.37
CA ASP A 187 1.24 -19.22 -7.22
C ASP A 187 2.70 -19.51 -7.63
N GLU A 188 3.66 -18.62 -7.36
CA GLU A 188 5.06 -18.84 -7.75
C GLU A 188 5.99 -19.02 -6.55
N ASP A 189 6.15 -20.29 -6.13
CA ASP A 189 7.07 -20.78 -5.08
C ASP A 189 8.55 -20.32 -5.25
N ASP A 190 8.92 -19.74 -6.39
CA ASP A 190 10.31 -19.39 -6.74
C ASP A 190 10.67 -17.90 -6.60
N PHE A 191 9.70 -16.98 -6.38
CA PHE A 191 10.01 -15.56 -6.25
C PHE A 191 10.17 -15.10 -4.81
N GLN A 192 11.43 -15.02 -4.36
CA GLN A 192 11.79 -14.33 -3.13
C GLN A 192 11.41 -12.83 -3.23
N GLU A 193 10.31 -12.46 -2.55
CA GLU A 193 9.77 -11.12 -2.32
C GLU A 193 9.74 -10.15 -3.52
N PRO A 194 8.83 -10.32 -4.49
CA PRO A 194 8.61 -9.37 -5.61
C PRO A 194 8.16 -7.97 -5.16
N THR A 195 8.00 -7.73 -3.85
CA THR A 195 7.53 -6.45 -3.31
C THR A 195 8.49 -5.29 -3.59
N ASP A 196 9.82 -5.52 -3.57
CA ASP A 196 10.79 -4.47 -3.91
C ASP A 196 10.72 -4.07 -5.38
N ILE A 197 10.44 -5.04 -6.26
CA ILE A 197 10.20 -4.81 -7.70
C ILE A 197 8.97 -3.90 -7.85
N LEU A 198 7.87 -4.22 -7.17
CA LEU A 198 6.64 -3.44 -7.24
C LEU A 198 6.82 -2.02 -6.66
N ILE A 199 7.56 -1.85 -5.56
CA ILE A 199 7.82 -0.53 -4.98
C ILE A 199 8.71 0.32 -5.88
N SER A 200 9.54 -0.29 -6.74
CA SER A 200 10.37 0.46 -7.70
C SER A 200 9.55 1.33 -8.66
N THR A 201 8.27 1.00 -8.90
CA THR A 201 7.31 1.82 -9.68
C THR A 201 7.01 3.18 -9.04
N GLY A 202 7.33 3.33 -7.76
CA GLY A 202 7.24 4.57 -7.01
C GLY A 202 6.00 4.69 -6.13
N PRO A 203 6.06 5.48 -5.04
CA PRO A 203 4.98 5.55 -4.05
C PRO A 203 3.62 5.99 -4.60
N ALA A 204 3.57 6.75 -5.69
CA ALA A 204 2.31 7.18 -6.30
C ALA A 204 1.56 6.04 -6.99
N VAL A 205 2.29 5.10 -7.59
CA VAL A 205 1.72 3.92 -8.27
C VAL A 205 1.26 2.92 -7.23
N VAL A 206 2.11 2.65 -6.22
CA VAL A 206 1.75 1.81 -5.07
C VAL A 206 0.48 2.31 -4.37
N LEU A 207 0.42 3.61 -4.05
CA LEU A 207 -0.77 4.19 -3.43
C LEU A 207 -2.01 3.98 -4.31
N HIS A 208 -1.90 4.22 -5.61
CA HIS A 208 -3.05 4.05 -6.50
C HIS A 208 -3.51 2.59 -6.57
N ALA A 209 -2.57 1.64 -6.67
CA ALA A 209 -2.90 0.22 -6.68
C ALA A 209 -3.64 -0.19 -5.41
N TRP A 210 -3.19 0.31 -4.25
CA TRP A 210 -3.81 0.06 -2.96
C TRP A 210 -5.21 0.64 -2.83
N GLU A 211 -5.41 1.89 -3.19
CA GLU A 211 -6.71 2.55 -3.07
C GLU A 211 -7.79 2.01 -4.01
N HIS A 212 -7.39 1.28 -5.05
CA HIS A 212 -8.31 0.71 -6.04
C HIS A 212 -8.32 -0.82 -5.99
N GLU A 213 -7.64 -1.43 -5.01
CA GLU A 213 -7.49 -2.89 -4.88
C GLU A 213 -7.07 -3.55 -6.22
N ASN A 214 -6.15 -2.90 -6.94
CA ASN A 214 -5.79 -3.29 -8.30
C ASN A 214 -4.25 -3.29 -8.45
N GLY A 215 -3.67 -4.48 -8.31
CA GLY A 215 -2.25 -4.75 -8.56
C GLY A 215 -1.82 -4.59 -10.01
N ASP A 216 -2.73 -4.73 -10.99
CA ASP A 216 -2.43 -4.66 -12.43
C ASP A 216 -1.75 -3.35 -12.78
N ARG A 217 -2.12 -2.24 -12.13
CA ARG A 217 -1.47 -0.95 -12.42
C ARG A 217 0.04 -0.96 -12.13
N MET A 218 0.47 -1.66 -11.08
CA MET A 218 1.91 -1.82 -10.80
C MET A 218 2.56 -2.68 -11.89
N ILE A 219 1.90 -3.77 -12.30
CA ILE A 219 2.37 -4.65 -13.37
C ILE A 219 2.45 -3.89 -14.71
N ASP A 220 1.40 -3.16 -15.08
CA ASP A 220 1.32 -2.30 -16.26
C ASP A 220 2.42 -1.24 -16.27
N THR A 221 2.73 -0.66 -15.10
CA THR A 221 3.80 0.34 -14.98
C THR A 221 5.18 -0.29 -15.16
N LEU A 222 5.35 -1.53 -14.71
CA LEU A 222 6.56 -2.28 -14.97
C LEU A 222 6.62 -2.82 -16.41
N GLY A 223 5.49 -2.83 -17.12
CA GLY A 223 5.40 -3.24 -18.51
C GLY A 223 5.99 -4.63 -18.77
N TYR A 224 6.72 -4.77 -19.87
CA TYR A 224 7.43 -6.02 -20.22
C TYR A 224 8.61 -6.33 -19.29
N THR A 225 9.08 -5.37 -18.50
CA THR A 225 10.25 -5.53 -17.62
C THR A 225 10.06 -6.62 -16.56
N VAL A 226 8.82 -7.02 -16.27
CA VAL A 226 8.44 -8.10 -15.31
C VAL A 226 8.12 -9.43 -15.99
N TRP A 227 8.11 -9.49 -17.33
CA TRP A 227 7.71 -10.71 -18.06
C TRP A 227 8.85 -11.35 -18.84
N ILE A 228 10.02 -10.69 -18.90
CA ILE A 228 11.19 -11.22 -19.60
C ILE A 228 11.85 -12.24 -18.69
N SER A 229 11.78 -13.51 -19.10
CA SER A 229 12.29 -14.67 -18.41
C SER A 229 13.82 -14.60 -18.19
N GLY A 230 14.22 -13.97 -17.10
CA GLY A 230 15.59 -13.89 -16.60
C GLY A 230 15.54 -13.42 -15.14
N PRO A 231 16.57 -13.71 -14.32
CA PRO A 231 16.60 -13.20 -12.95
C PRO A 231 16.58 -11.67 -13.04
N TYR A 232 15.55 -11.03 -12.48
CA TYR A 232 15.39 -9.57 -12.42
C TYR A 232 16.46 -8.92 -11.53
N THR A 233 17.75 -9.19 -11.73
CA THR A 233 18.82 -8.89 -10.77
C THR A 233 18.89 -7.40 -10.41
N LEU A 234 18.56 -6.52 -11.35
CA LEU A 234 18.50 -5.08 -11.09
C LEU A 234 17.25 -4.63 -10.32
N LEU A 235 16.15 -5.36 -10.31
CA LEU A 235 14.95 -5.01 -9.53
C LEU A 235 14.79 -5.87 -8.26
N LEU A 236 15.41 -7.04 -8.23
CA LEU A 236 15.60 -7.83 -7.03
C LEU A 236 16.41 -7.03 -6.04
N ASP A 237 15.96 -7.03 -4.78
CA ASP A 237 16.59 -6.29 -3.70
C ASP A 237 16.78 -4.78 -4.00
N PHE A 238 15.90 -4.20 -4.84
CA PHE A 238 16.03 -2.81 -5.33
C PHE A 238 16.31 -1.81 -4.21
N PHE A 239 15.65 -1.97 -3.05
CA PHE A 239 16.00 -1.24 -1.84
C PHE A 239 16.73 -2.09 -0.81
N ALA A 240 16.32 -3.36 -0.63
CA ALA A 240 16.84 -4.22 0.42
C ALA A 240 18.37 -4.42 0.32
N GLY A 241 18.89 -4.65 -0.88
CA GLY A 241 20.30 -4.95 -1.11
C GLY A 241 21.22 -3.79 -0.72
N PRO A 242 21.01 -2.59 -1.28
CA PRO A 242 21.80 -1.41 -0.91
C PRO A 242 21.72 -1.05 0.58
N LEU A 243 20.55 -1.20 1.21
CA LEU A 243 20.40 -0.95 2.65
C LEU A 243 21.14 -1.99 3.49
N GLN A 244 21.03 -3.27 3.14
CA GLN A 244 21.72 -4.36 3.83
C GLN A 244 23.24 -4.20 3.75
N GLN A 245 23.77 -3.84 2.57
CA GLN A 245 25.19 -3.56 2.43
C GLN A 245 25.63 -2.40 3.34
N ILE A 246 24.88 -1.30 3.37
CA ILE A 246 25.20 -0.14 4.22
C ILE A 246 25.15 -0.48 5.71
N TRP A 247 24.20 -1.32 6.14
CA TRP A 247 24.13 -1.78 7.52
C TRP A 247 25.35 -2.61 7.91
N ASN A 248 25.78 -3.52 7.03
CA ASN A 248 27.00 -4.31 7.23
C ASN A 248 28.24 -3.41 7.27
N ASP A 249 28.38 -2.47 6.33
CA ASP A 249 29.52 -1.54 6.25
C ASP A 249 29.62 -0.61 7.47
N ARG A 250 28.48 -0.27 8.08
CA ARG A 250 28.40 0.58 9.28
C ARG A 250 28.45 -0.21 10.60
N ASP A 251 28.50 -1.54 10.54
CA ASP A 251 28.41 -2.45 11.70
C ASP A 251 27.16 -2.16 12.57
N VAL A 252 26.01 -2.00 11.92
CA VAL A 252 24.71 -1.77 12.59
C VAL A 252 23.71 -2.84 12.18
N SER A 253 22.89 -3.30 13.12
CA SER A 253 21.81 -4.23 12.80
C SER A 253 20.68 -3.52 12.04
N PRO A 254 20.00 -4.23 11.11
CA PRO A 254 18.77 -3.72 10.50
C PRO A 254 17.74 -3.36 11.57
N PRO A 255 16.91 -2.32 11.35
CA PRO A 255 15.79 -2.07 12.24
C PRO A 255 14.77 -3.22 12.12
N PRO A 256 13.93 -3.44 13.16
CA PRO A 256 12.83 -4.39 13.08
C PRO A 256 11.93 -4.14 11.86
N SER A 257 11.45 -5.21 11.24
CA SER A 257 10.56 -5.17 10.07
C SER A 257 9.11 -4.81 10.43
N ASP A 258 8.88 -4.05 11.50
CA ASP A 258 7.55 -3.68 11.98
C ASP A 258 7.06 -2.32 11.44
N GLY A 259 7.94 -1.56 10.80
CA GLY A 259 7.64 -0.23 10.23
C GLY A 259 7.47 0.88 11.28
N LYS A 260 7.73 0.61 12.57
CA LYS A 260 7.36 1.51 13.67
C LYS A 260 8.45 2.47 14.10
N LYS A 261 9.66 2.45 13.50
CA LYS A 261 10.75 3.37 13.91
C LYS A 261 10.46 4.84 13.64
N LEU A 262 9.44 5.15 12.85
CA LEU A 262 8.98 6.53 12.67
C LEU A 262 8.19 7.08 13.85
N LEU A 263 7.64 6.21 14.71
CA LEU A 263 6.78 6.61 15.83
C LEU A 263 7.62 6.89 17.08
N ASP A 264 7.45 8.08 17.66
CA ASP A 264 8.05 8.47 18.93
C ASP A 264 7.28 7.85 20.12
N GLU A 265 5.97 7.66 19.96
CA GLU A 265 5.10 7.07 20.96
C GLU A 265 4.59 5.69 20.52
N ALA A 266 4.35 4.81 21.48
CA ALA A 266 3.70 3.53 21.19
C ALA A 266 2.30 3.78 20.61
N PRO A 267 1.81 2.92 19.70
CA PRO A 267 0.45 3.02 19.19
C PRO A 267 -0.55 3.04 20.34
N HIS A 268 -1.67 3.75 20.18
CA HIS A 268 -2.77 3.61 21.12
C HIS A 268 -3.17 2.13 21.15
N GLN A 269 -3.23 1.55 22.34
CA GLN A 269 -3.71 0.18 22.47
C GLN A 269 -5.17 0.16 22.01
N SER A 270 -5.45 -0.58 20.93
CA SER A 270 -6.82 -0.85 20.53
C SER A 270 -7.58 -1.45 21.72
N PRO A 271 -8.84 -1.05 21.94
CA PRO A 271 -9.65 -1.64 23.00
C PRO A 271 -9.67 -3.17 22.84
N PRO A 272 -9.77 -3.95 23.92
CA PRO A 272 -9.92 -5.40 23.80
C PRO A 272 -11.25 -5.74 23.11
N CYS A 273 -11.25 -6.82 22.33
CA CYS A 273 -12.47 -7.39 21.77
C CYS A 273 -13.46 -7.69 22.91
N HIS A 274 -14.72 -7.27 22.76
CA HIS A 274 -15.72 -7.49 23.82
C HIS A 274 -16.05 -8.97 24.02
N GLN A 275 -15.97 -9.79 22.97
CA GLN A 275 -16.34 -11.20 23.03
C GLN A 275 -15.18 -12.09 23.51
N CYS A 276 -13.97 -11.92 22.96
CA CYS A 276 -12.83 -12.77 23.30
C CYS A 276 -11.84 -12.14 24.28
N GLY A 277 -11.98 -10.84 24.61
CA GLY A 277 -11.08 -10.11 25.50
C GLY A 277 -9.69 -9.85 24.93
N LEU A 278 -9.38 -10.34 23.73
CA LEU A 278 -8.07 -10.17 23.10
C LEU A 278 -7.93 -8.73 22.58
N THR A 279 -6.88 -8.05 23.03
CA THR A 279 -6.37 -6.84 22.37
C THR A 279 -5.63 -7.27 21.11
N SER A 280 -6.35 -7.39 20.01
CA SER A 280 -5.68 -7.44 18.71
C SER A 280 -5.61 -6.03 18.15
N PRO A 281 -4.41 -5.43 18.00
CA PRO A 281 -4.28 -4.07 17.52
C PRO A 281 -4.94 -3.83 16.15
N ASN A 282 -5.24 -4.89 15.38
CA ASN A 282 -5.71 -4.81 14.01
C ASN A 282 -7.11 -5.40 13.74
N ASN A 283 -7.84 -5.92 14.74
CA ASN A 283 -9.04 -6.76 14.47
C ASN A 283 -10.38 -6.18 14.94
N LEU A 284 -10.46 -4.93 15.39
CA LEU A 284 -11.75 -4.31 15.74
C LEU A 284 -12.04 -3.18 14.77
N ARG A 285 -12.85 -3.45 13.74
CA ARG A 285 -13.15 -2.51 12.65
C ARG A 285 -14.63 -2.33 12.46
N CYS A 286 -15.10 -1.08 12.45
CA CYS A 286 -16.52 -0.83 12.25
C CYS A 286 -16.96 -0.97 10.80
N GLN A 287 -18.27 -0.94 10.60
CA GLN A 287 -18.87 -0.93 9.26
C GLN A 287 -18.24 0.12 8.34
N GLN A 288 -17.73 1.21 8.90
CA GLN A 288 -17.08 2.27 8.14
C GLN A 288 -15.68 1.90 7.63
N ASP A 289 -15.07 0.86 8.19
CA ASP A 289 -13.68 0.44 7.94
C ASP A 289 -13.60 -0.84 7.10
N TRP A 290 -14.74 -1.36 6.64
CA TRP A 290 -14.82 -2.60 5.84
C TRP A 290 -14.11 -2.48 4.48
N ALA A 291 -14.06 -1.27 3.91
CA ALA A 291 -13.30 -1.02 2.69
C ALA A 291 -11.79 -1.24 2.91
N ASP A 292 -11.30 -1.09 4.14
CA ASP A 292 -9.89 -1.19 4.49
C ASP A 292 -9.53 -2.58 5.06
N LEU A 293 -10.46 -3.53 5.00
CA LEU A 293 -10.19 -4.90 5.42
C LEU A 293 -9.22 -5.52 4.40
N HIS A 294 -8.06 -6.01 4.83
CA HIS A 294 -7.10 -6.67 3.93
C HIS A 294 -6.92 -8.14 4.35
N LEU A 295 -8.00 -8.91 4.23
CA LEU A 295 -7.98 -10.37 4.39
C LEU A 295 -8.11 -11.03 3.02
N ASN A 296 -7.35 -12.12 2.81
CA ASN A 296 -7.67 -13.09 1.76
C ASN A 296 -8.98 -13.77 2.16
N ILE A 297 -10.08 -13.35 1.52
CA ILE A 297 -11.43 -13.82 1.88
C ILE A 297 -11.56 -15.33 1.64
N ARG A 298 -10.79 -15.87 0.68
CA ARG A 298 -10.77 -17.30 0.39
C ARG A 298 -10.30 -18.13 1.58
N ASP A 299 -9.31 -17.64 2.31
CA ASP A 299 -8.77 -18.30 3.50
C ASP A 299 -9.72 -18.28 4.70
N LEU A 300 -10.76 -17.44 4.64
CA LEU A 300 -11.76 -17.36 5.71
C LEU A 300 -12.85 -18.43 5.57
N PHE A 301 -12.92 -19.15 4.45
CA PHE A 301 -13.87 -20.25 4.30
C PHE A 301 -13.55 -21.39 5.28
N PRO A 302 -14.55 -21.93 6.00
CA PRO A 302 -14.29 -22.97 6.99
C PRO A 302 -13.97 -24.31 6.32
N GLY A 303 -13.12 -25.11 6.99
CA GLY A 303 -12.77 -26.46 6.56
C GLY A 303 -12.10 -26.52 5.20
N ASN A 304 -12.65 -27.36 4.31
CA ASN A 304 -12.11 -27.63 2.98
C ASN A 304 -12.78 -26.79 1.88
N LEU A 305 -13.63 -25.82 2.22
CA LEU A 305 -14.38 -25.04 1.24
C LEU A 305 -13.49 -24.21 0.31
N SER A 306 -12.38 -23.64 0.80
CA SER A 306 -11.42 -22.89 -0.02
C SER A 306 -10.77 -23.72 -1.16
N ARG A 307 -10.88 -25.05 -1.05
CA ARG A 307 -10.39 -26.06 -1.99
C ARG A 307 -11.51 -26.74 -2.78
N ASN A 308 -12.78 -26.42 -2.51
CA ASN A 308 -13.91 -26.93 -3.27
C ASN A 308 -14.06 -26.13 -4.56
N ILE A 309 -13.64 -26.70 -5.69
CA ILE A 309 -13.62 -26.01 -6.98
C ILE A 309 -14.99 -25.47 -7.41
N ILE A 310 -16.09 -26.18 -7.07
CA ILE A 310 -17.44 -25.78 -7.48
C ILE A 310 -17.90 -24.56 -6.70
N GLU A 311 -17.72 -24.57 -5.38
CA GLU A 311 -18.12 -23.43 -4.55
C GLU A 311 -17.19 -22.23 -4.75
N MET A 312 -15.90 -22.46 -5.02
CA MET A 312 -14.93 -21.38 -5.32
C MET A 312 -15.16 -20.76 -6.70
N GLU A 313 -15.62 -21.51 -7.70
CA GLU A 313 -16.02 -20.95 -8.99
C GLU A 313 -17.19 -19.97 -8.80
N LEU A 314 -18.25 -20.37 -8.07
CA LEU A 314 -19.37 -19.48 -7.74
C LEU A 314 -18.92 -18.25 -6.93
N PHE A 315 -18.01 -18.46 -5.97
CA PHE A 315 -17.46 -17.38 -5.15
C PHE A 315 -16.73 -16.35 -6.01
N GLU A 316 -15.78 -16.78 -6.85
CA GLU A 316 -14.97 -15.88 -7.69
C GLU A 316 -15.82 -15.20 -8.76
N GLU A 317 -16.75 -15.93 -9.39
CA GLU A 317 -17.75 -15.34 -10.29
C GLU A 317 -18.51 -14.22 -9.60
N THR A 318 -19.04 -14.45 -8.39
CA THR A 318 -19.86 -13.45 -7.70
C THR A 318 -19.05 -12.29 -7.15
N LYS A 319 -17.89 -12.58 -6.55
CA LYS A 319 -16.95 -11.61 -5.99
C LYS A 319 -16.48 -10.62 -7.04
N SER A 320 -16.25 -11.05 -8.28
CA SER A 320 -15.83 -10.16 -9.37
C SER A 320 -16.78 -8.98 -9.63
N TRP A 321 -18.07 -9.11 -9.27
CA TRP A 321 -19.08 -8.05 -9.41
C TRP A 321 -19.30 -7.21 -8.15
N LEU A 322 -18.67 -7.57 -7.03
CA LEU A 322 -18.87 -6.93 -5.73
C LEU A 322 -17.57 -6.27 -5.28
N ASN A 323 -17.63 -4.97 -4.98
CA ASN A 323 -16.56 -4.38 -4.18
C ASN A 323 -16.59 -4.98 -2.76
N LYS A 324 -15.43 -4.99 -2.10
CA LYS A 324 -15.23 -5.58 -0.78
C LYS A 324 -16.22 -5.07 0.26
N HIS A 325 -16.47 -3.77 0.29
CA HIS A 325 -17.44 -3.15 1.19
C HIS A 325 -18.84 -3.76 1.01
N LYS A 326 -19.30 -3.93 -0.24
CA LYS A 326 -20.61 -4.52 -0.53
C LYS A 326 -20.67 -5.99 -0.13
N LEU A 327 -19.62 -6.76 -0.41
CA LEU A 327 -19.51 -8.15 0.04
C LEU A 327 -19.66 -8.27 1.55
N ILE A 328 -18.86 -7.52 2.32
CA ILE A 328 -18.92 -7.56 3.79
C ILE A 328 -20.28 -7.06 4.30
N SER A 329 -20.88 -6.06 3.65
CA SER A 329 -22.23 -5.58 3.98
C SER A 329 -23.30 -6.65 3.80
N GLU A 330 -23.22 -7.45 2.74
CA GLU A 330 -24.15 -8.54 2.51
C GLU A 330 -23.95 -9.69 3.51
N ILE A 331 -22.71 -10.04 3.83
CA ILE A 331 -22.39 -11.02 4.89
C ILE A 331 -22.92 -10.53 6.24
N TYR A 332 -22.75 -9.23 6.55
CA TYR A 332 -23.24 -8.62 7.77
C TYR A 332 -24.77 -8.67 7.91
N ALA A 333 -25.50 -8.56 6.80
CA ALA A 333 -26.96 -8.70 6.82
C ALA A 333 -27.43 -10.11 7.22
N LEU A 334 -26.54 -11.11 7.23
CA LEU A 334 -26.80 -12.49 7.63
C LEU A 334 -26.30 -12.81 9.04
N LYS A 335 -25.87 -11.81 9.82
CA LYS A 335 -25.36 -12.00 11.17
C LYS A 335 -26.36 -12.74 12.06
N THR A 336 -25.86 -13.64 12.90
CA THR A 336 -26.66 -14.31 13.93
C THR A 336 -26.73 -13.49 15.22
N GLU A 337 -27.63 -13.87 16.15
CA GLU A 337 -27.80 -13.18 17.44
C GLU A 337 -26.49 -13.10 18.26
N GLU A 338 -25.59 -14.06 18.11
CA GLU A 338 -24.27 -14.08 18.76
C GLU A 338 -23.38 -12.89 18.33
N PHE A 339 -23.64 -12.32 17.15
CA PHE A 339 -22.85 -11.23 16.56
C PHE A 339 -23.64 -9.90 16.50
N GLU A 340 -24.72 -9.76 17.27
CA GLU A 340 -25.45 -8.48 17.38
C GLU A 340 -24.58 -7.37 17.99
N ASP A 341 -23.82 -7.69 19.05
CA ASP A 341 -22.90 -6.77 19.72
C ASP A 341 -21.53 -6.77 19.03
N TRP A 342 -21.44 -6.00 17.95
CA TRP A 342 -20.48 -6.19 16.85
C TRP A 342 -18.97 -5.97 17.17
N MET A 343 -18.50 -5.82 18.40
CA MET A 343 -17.05 -5.69 18.68
C MET A 343 -16.33 -7.04 18.77
N THR A 344 -16.36 -7.79 17.67
CA THR A 344 -15.71 -9.09 17.48
C THR A 344 -14.62 -8.98 16.42
N SER A 345 -13.66 -9.92 16.42
CA SER A 345 -12.62 -9.97 15.38
C SER A 345 -13.25 -10.13 14.00
N ASP A 346 -12.94 -9.24 13.03
CA ASP A 346 -13.51 -9.32 11.66
C ASP A 346 -13.33 -10.71 11.04
N ALA A 347 -12.14 -11.30 11.20
CA ALA A 347 -11.85 -12.64 10.72
C ALA A 347 -12.78 -13.71 11.33
N LEU A 348 -13.12 -13.60 12.63
CA LEU A 348 -14.02 -14.55 13.28
C LEU A 348 -15.44 -14.41 12.73
N PHE A 349 -15.93 -13.18 12.58
CA PHE A 349 -17.24 -12.91 12.01
C PHE A 349 -17.34 -13.45 10.57
N LEU A 350 -16.36 -13.12 9.74
CA LEU A 350 -16.33 -13.56 8.35
C LEU A 350 -16.19 -15.08 8.23
N THR A 351 -15.32 -15.73 9.00
CA THR A 351 -15.24 -17.20 9.00
C THR A 351 -16.57 -17.85 9.39
N ALA A 352 -17.31 -17.26 10.32
CA ALA A 352 -18.61 -17.78 10.75
C ALA A 352 -19.74 -17.57 9.72
N HIS A 353 -19.68 -16.54 8.85
CA HIS A 353 -20.81 -16.15 8.00
C HIS A 353 -20.55 -16.17 6.49
N LEU A 354 -19.30 -16.25 6.04
CA LEU A 354 -18.96 -16.21 4.62
C LEU A 354 -19.61 -17.38 3.85
N HIS A 355 -19.60 -18.59 4.42
CA HIS A 355 -20.27 -19.75 3.82
C HIS A 355 -21.80 -19.61 3.80
N LEU A 356 -22.40 -18.92 4.78
CA LEU A 356 -23.84 -18.62 4.83
C LEU A 356 -24.24 -17.63 3.74
N TRP A 357 -23.39 -16.63 3.48
CA TRP A 357 -23.59 -15.70 2.38
C TRP A 357 -23.54 -16.40 1.02
N LEU A 358 -22.56 -17.28 0.81
CA LEU A 358 -22.49 -18.05 -0.43
C LEU A 358 -23.69 -19.00 -0.59
N LEU A 359 -24.15 -19.62 0.51
CA LEU A 359 -25.37 -20.45 0.51
C LEU A 359 -26.62 -19.62 0.17
N HIS A 360 -26.73 -18.42 0.73
CA HIS A 360 -27.82 -17.49 0.44
C HIS A 360 -27.86 -17.12 -1.04
N LEU A 361 -26.70 -16.84 -1.66
CA LEU A 361 -26.62 -16.62 -3.11
C LEU A 361 -27.09 -17.84 -3.90
N LYS A 362 -26.56 -19.02 -3.60
CA LYS A 362 -26.93 -20.28 -4.25
C LYS A 362 -28.43 -20.58 -4.17
N SER A 363 -29.04 -20.29 -3.01
CA SER A 363 -30.47 -20.47 -2.80
C SER A 363 -31.36 -19.53 -3.63
N LYS A 364 -30.85 -18.36 -4.05
CA LYS A 364 -31.59 -17.45 -4.93
C LYS A 364 -31.62 -17.93 -6.38
N ASP A 365 -30.58 -18.66 -6.79
CA ASP A 365 -30.44 -19.15 -8.16
C ASP A 365 -31.12 -20.51 -8.40
N GLY A 366 -31.52 -21.24 -7.33
CA GLY A 366 -32.35 -22.45 -7.44
C GLY A 366 -32.09 -23.54 -6.40
N ASP A 367 -32.31 -24.79 -6.80
CA ASP A 367 -32.24 -25.99 -5.94
C ASP A 367 -30.83 -26.19 -5.38
N VAL A 368 -30.68 -25.93 -4.07
CA VAL A 368 -29.51 -26.32 -3.30
C VAL A 368 -29.51 -27.85 -3.16
N PRO A 369 -28.42 -28.56 -3.53
CA PRO A 369 -28.36 -30.01 -3.37
C PRO A 369 -28.53 -30.44 -1.91
N GLU A 370 -28.78 -31.75 -1.70
CA GLU A 370 -28.82 -32.29 -0.35
C GLU A 370 -27.48 -32.09 0.38
N ASP A 371 -27.55 -31.63 1.63
CA ASP A 371 -26.40 -31.45 2.52
C ASP A 371 -25.52 -32.70 2.61
N CYS A 372 -24.23 -32.51 2.40
CA CYS A 372 -23.21 -33.50 2.73
C CYS A 372 -23.23 -33.79 4.24
N SER A 373 -23.15 -35.06 4.63
CA SER A 373 -23.08 -35.44 6.05
C SER A 373 -21.90 -34.83 6.79
N TYR A 374 -20.80 -34.57 6.08
CA TYR A 374 -19.57 -33.97 6.61
C TYR A 374 -19.52 -32.44 6.42
N GLY A 375 -20.47 -31.86 5.69
CA GLY A 375 -20.52 -30.42 5.43
C GLY A 375 -19.21 -29.87 4.84
N TYR A 376 -18.82 -28.68 5.29
CA TYR A 376 -17.58 -28.03 4.86
C TYR A 376 -16.29 -28.77 5.27
N TRP A 377 -16.36 -29.78 6.14
CA TRP A 377 -15.22 -30.65 6.51
C TRP A 377 -15.07 -31.88 5.62
N CYS A 378 -15.88 -32.04 4.58
CA CYS A 378 -15.76 -33.19 3.69
C CYS A 378 -14.44 -33.17 2.91
N ASP A 379 -13.62 -34.22 2.95
CA ASP A 379 -12.38 -34.29 2.15
C ASP A 379 -12.67 -34.59 0.67
N ILE A 380 -13.69 -35.42 0.42
CA ILE A 380 -14.11 -35.86 -0.93
C ILE A 380 -14.47 -34.67 -1.83
N GLN A 381 -14.94 -33.56 -1.25
CA GLN A 381 -15.29 -32.34 -1.99
C GLN A 381 -14.09 -31.72 -2.74
N THR A 382 -12.86 -32.00 -2.30
CA THR A 382 -11.64 -31.48 -2.94
C THR A 382 -11.07 -32.42 -4.00
N GLU A 383 -11.45 -33.70 -3.96
CA GLU A 383 -10.87 -34.76 -4.81
C GLU A 383 -11.81 -35.23 -5.92
N VAL A 384 -13.13 -35.18 -5.68
CA VAL A 384 -14.13 -35.75 -6.58
C VAL A 384 -15.12 -34.67 -7.01
N THR A 385 -14.91 -34.07 -8.19
CA THR A 385 -15.76 -33.02 -8.76
C THR A 385 -17.25 -33.38 -8.77
N LEU A 386 -17.59 -34.63 -9.12
CA LEU A 386 -18.98 -35.08 -9.12
C LEU A 386 -19.62 -35.03 -7.73
N HIS A 387 -18.85 -35.29 -6.67
CA HIS A 387 -19.33 -35.18 -5.29
C HIS A 387 -19.54 -33.72 -4.89
N ALA A 388 -18.58 -32.84 -5.19
CA ALA A 388 -18.70 -31.39 -4.99
C ALA A 388 -19.91 -30.79 -5.72
N LEU A 389 -20.23 -31.32 -6.91
CA LEU A 389 -21.37 -30.86 -7.71
C LEU A 389 -22.73 -31.33 -7.16
N THR A 390 -22.80 -32.55 -6.61
CA THR A 390 -24.08 -33.20 -6.28
C THR A 390 -24.48 -33.12 -4.80
N LYS A 391 -23.63 -32.56 -3.94
CA LYS A 391 -23.88 -32.38 -2.51
C LYS A 391 -23.61 -30.94 -2.11
N ASN A 392 -24.37 -30.44 -1.13
CA ASN A 392 -24.13 -29.12 -0.55
C ASN A 392 -23.07 -29.24 0.54
N HIS A 393 -21.98 -28.47 0.42
CA HIS A 393 -20.90 -28.40 1.43
C HIS A 393 -20.94 -27.10 2.24
N LEU A 394 -21.83 -26.15 1.91
CA LEU A 394 -22.03 -24.90 2.63
C LEU A 394 -22.87 -25.08 3.92
N CYS A 395 -22.70 -26.23 4.59
CA CYS A 395 -23.42 -26.61 5.80
C CYS A 395 -22.44 -27.16 6.85
N ALA A 396 -22.81 -27.10 8.12
CA ALA A 396 -22.04 -27.75 9.18
C ALA A 396 -22.15 -29.28 9.06
N ALA A 397 -21.16 -30.01 9.61
CA ALA A 397 -21.24 -31.46 9.70
C ALA A 397 -22.44 -31.87 10.57
N LYS A 398 -23.18 -32.89 10.13
CA LYS A 398 -24.26 -33.49 10.94
C LYS A 398 -23.59 -34.37 11.98
N LEU A 399 -23.46 -33.88 13.22
CA LEU A 399 -23.01 -34.68 14.34
C LEU A 399 -23.99 -35.85 14.51
N SER A 400 -23.54 -37.06 14.18
CA SER A 400 -24.30 -38.30 14.33
C SER A 400 -24.33 -38.80 15.76
#